data_AF-A0AAU5BS73-F1
#
_entry.id   AF-A0AAU5BS73-F1
#
_cell.length_a   1.000
_cell.length_b   1.000
_cell.length_c   1.000
_cell.angle_alpha   90.00
_cell.angle_beta   90.00
_cell.angle_gamma   90.00
#
_symmetry.space_group_name_H-M   'P 1'
#
loop_
_entity.id
_entity.type
_entity.pdbx_description
1 polymer ?
#
loop_
_entity_poly.entity_id
_entity_poly.type
_entity_poly.pdbx_seq_one_letter_code
_entity_poly.pdbx_strand_id
1 'polypeptide(L)' 'MSDRQPIERIGNKIPIRTDRNGRAWIKASDVALLLRAIARGCREYGDNPACDLHTAAAAIDTEADTIECRAIMQTR' A
#
# COMPACT_ATOMS: atom_id res chain seq x y z
N MET A 1 29.60 -20.64 9.01
CA MET A 1 29.57 -19.37 8.25
C MET A 1 28.12 -19.00 8.08
N SER A 2 27.69 -17.87 8.64
CA SER A 2 26.27 -17.49 8.68
C SER A 2 25.86 -16.88 7.34
N ASP A 3 25.03 -17.59 6.57
CA ASP A 3 24.37 -17.10 5.36
C ASP A 3 23.34 -16.02 5.74
N ARG A 4 23.82 -14.80 5.99
CA ARG A 4 22.95 -13.62 5.98
C ARG A 4 22.62 -13.30 4.54
N GLN A 5 21.54 -13.88 4.02
CA GLN A 5 20.91 -13.34 2.83
C GLN A 5 20.66 -11.83 3.05
N PRO A 6 20.97 -10.96 2.06
CA PRO A 6 20.70 -9.54 2.18
C PRO A 6 19.23 -9.33 2.52
N ILE A 7 18.95 -8.56 3.58
CA ILE A 7 17.57 -8.18 3.90
C ILE A 7 17.05 -7.36 2.73
N GLU A 8 16.15 -7.95 1.96
CA GLU A 8 15.47 -7.26 0.88
C GLU A 8 14.58 -6.18 1.49
N ARG A 9 14.97 -4.91 1.31
CA ARG A 9 14.19 -3.78 1.84
C ARG A 9 12.89 -3.69 1.06
N ILE A 10 11.75 -3.61 1.76
CA ILE A 10 10.44 -3.46 1.13
C ILE A 10 10.36 -2.22 0.24
N GLY A 11 11.12 -1.16 0.57
CA GLY A 11 11.23 0.04 -0.26
C GLY A 11 11.76 -0.24 -1.68
N ASN A 12 12.49 -1.34 -1.89
CA ASN A 12 12.97 -1.75 -3.21
C ASN A 12 11.89 -2.47 -4.04
N LYS A 13 10.77 -2.88 -3.41
CA LYS A 13 9.62 -3.53 -4.08
C LYS A 13 8.53 -2.55 -4.47
N ILE A 14 8.54 -1.34 -3.88
CA ILE A 14 7.55 -0.32 -4.20
C ILE A 14 7.87 0.22 -5.60
N PRO A 15 6.92 0.22 -6.54
CA PRO A 15 7.15 0.66 -7.92
C PRO A 15 7.22 2.19 -8.03
N ILE A 16 8.24 2.79 -7.40
CA ILE A 16 8.53 4.21 -7.46
C ILE A 16 9.04 4.53 -8.87
N ARG A 17 8.40 5.51 -9.50
CA ARG A 17 8.73 6.05 -10.82
C ARG A 17 9.27 7.45 -10.66
N THR A 18 9.96 7.93 -11.69
CA THR A 18 10.48 9.30 -11.74
C THR A 18 9.80 10.04 -12.87
N ASP A 19 9.36 11.28 -12.65
CA ASP A 19 8.82 12.13 -13.70
C ASP A 19 9.94 12.80 -14.53
N ARG A 20 9.57 13.61 -15.52
CA ARG A 20 10.52 14.33 -16.39
C ARG A 20 11.37 15.37 -15.65
N ASN A 21 10.94 15.79 -14.47
CA ASN A 21 11.61 16.77 -13.61
C ASN A 21 12.44 16.11 -12.51
N GLY A 22 12.58 14.78 -12.50
CA GLY A 22 13.31 14.04 -11.47
C GLY A 22 12.52 13.80 -10.18
N ARG A 23 11.21 14.10 -10.13
CA ARG A 23 10.39 13.88 -8.94
C ARG A 23 9.92 12.43 -8.88
N ALA A 24 10.09 11.82 -7.72
CA ALA A 24 9.60 10.48 -7.43
C ALA A 24 8.07 10.48 -7.28
N TRP A 25 7.40 9.48 -7.85
CA TRP A 25 5.95 9.28 -7.76
C TRP A 25 5.60 7.80 -7.84
N ILE A 26 4.40 7.42 -7.40
CA ILE A 26 3.86 6.06 -7.50
C ILE A 26 2.52 6.15 -8.25
N LYS A 27 2.22 5.19 -9.12
CA LYS A 27 0.91 5.14 -9.77
C LYS A 27 -0.18 4.95 -8.72
N ALA A 28 -1.30 5.65 -8.89
CA ALA A 28 -2.47 5.50 -8.02
C ALA A 28 -2.95 4.04 -7.93
N SER A 29 -2.92 3.29 -9.05
CA SER A 29 -3.23 1.84 -9.08
C SER A 29 -2.32 1.03 -8.16
N ASP A 30 -1.03 1.35 -8.12
CA ASP A 30 -0.04 0.62 -7.33
C ASP A 30 -0.20 0.95 -5.84
N VAL A 31 -0.57 2.21 -5.52
CA VAL A 31 -0.93 2.63 -4.15
C VAL A 31 -2.19 1.91 -3.68
N ALA A 32 -3.24 1.87 -4.50
CA ALA A 32 -4.48 1.17 -4.16
C ALA A 32 -4.22 -0.32 -3.90
N LEU A 33 -3.46 -1.00 -4.75
CA LEU A 33 -3.08 -2.40 -4.55
C LEU A 33 -2.32 -2.61 -3.24
N LEU A 34 -1.39 -1.71 -2.89
CA LEU A 34 -0.66 -1.78 -1.62
C LEU A 34 -1.59 -1.64 -0.42
N LEU A 35 -2.50 -0.66 -0.44
CA LEU A 35 -3.48 -0.45 0.63
C LEU A 35 -4.39 -1.67 0.79
N ARG A 36 -4.87 -2.26 -0.31
CA ARG A 36 -5.67 -3.50 -0.26
C ARG A 36 -4.91 -4.67 0.35
N ALA A 37 -3.61 -4.80 0.06
CA ALA A 37 -2.76 -5.82 0.67
C ALA A 37 -2.61 -5.61 2.19
N ILE A 38 -2.46 -4.36 2.64
CA ILE A 38 -2.40 -4.02 4.07
C ILE A 38 -3.75 -4.34 4.74
N ALA A 39 -4.88 -3.91 4.16
CA ALA A 39 -6.21 -4.20 4.69
C ALA A 39 -6.47 -5.71 4.80
N ARG A 40 -5.99 -6.50 3.82
CA ARG A 40 -6.02 -7.96 3.90
C ARG A 40 -5.21 -8.48 5.09
N GLY A 41 -3.99 -7.99 5.31
CA GLY A 41 -3.19 -8.35 6.49
C GLY A 41 -3.90 -7.99 7.80
N CYS A 42 -4.52 -6.81 7.89
CA CYS A 42 -5.31 -6.41 9.05
C CYS A 42 -6.46 -7.40 9.32
N ARG A 43 -7.14 -7.89 8.28
CA ARG A 43 -8.17 -8.93 8.44
C ARG A 43 -7.59 -10.28 8.88
N GLU A 44 -6.45 -10.68 8.34
CA GLU A 44 -5.79 -11.95 8.68
C GLU A 44 -5.31 -12.00 10.15
N TYR A 45 -4.99 -10.85 10.74
CA TYR A 45 -4.63 -10.72 12.17
C TYR A 45 -5.75 -10.12 13.04
N GLY A 46 -6.96 -10.02 12.48
CA GLY A 46 -8.10 -9.28 13.05
C GLY A 46 -8.62 -9.80 14.39
N ASP A 47 -8.39 -11.08 14.67
CA ASP A 47 -8.86 -11.75 15.89
C ASP A 47 -8.10 -11.33 17.16
N ASN A 48 -7.16 -10.38 17.07
CA ASN A 48 -6.46 -9.85 18.23
C ASN A 48 -7.33 -8.85 19.00
N PRO A 49 -7.80 -9.18 20.22
CA PRO A 49 -8.71 -8.32 20.98
C PRO A 49 -8.06 -7.02 21.50
N ALA A 50 -6.74 -6.90 21.44
CA ALA A 50 -6.01 -5.70 21.87
C ALA A 50 -5.88 -4.64 20.76
N CYS A 51 -6.24 -4.95 19.52
CA CYS A 51 -6.10 -4.06 18.37
C CYS A 51 -7.28 -4.21 17.42
N ASP A 52 -8.07 -3.16 17.23
CA ASP A 52 -9.18 -3.17 16.28
C ASP A 52 -8.67 -3.04 14.83
N LEU A 53 -8.13 -4.16 14.33
CA LEU A 53 -7.62 -4.27 12.97
C LEU A 53 -8.74 -4.41 11.94
N HIS A 54 -9.96 -4.79 12.35
CA HIS A 54 -11.11 -4.82 11.45
C HIS A 54 -11.54 -3.42 11.03
N THR A 55 -11.66 -2.49 11.98
CA THR A 55 -11.94 -1.09 11.66
C THR A 55 -10.81 -0.46 10.85
N ALA A 56 -9.55 -0.79 11.18
CA ALA A 56 -8.41 -0.33 10.39
C ALA A 56 -8.48 -0.83 8.94
N ALA A 57 -8.81 -2.11 8.71
CA ALA A 57 -8.96 -2.67 7.38
C ALA A 57 -10.04 -1.93 6.55
N ALA A 58 -11.18 -1.63 7.16
CA ALA A 58 -12.27 -0.91 6.49
C ALA A 58 -11.90 0.53 6.13
N ALA A 59 -11.19 1.23 7.01
CA ALA A 59 -10.68 2.58 6.74
C ALA A 59 -9.66 2.59 5.59
N ILE A 60 -8.75 1.61 5.58
CA ILE A 60 -7.73 1.47 4.52
C ILE A 60 -8.38 1.16 3.16
N ASP A 61 -9.40 0.29 3.15
CA ASP A 61 -10.18 -0.01 1.94
C ASP A 61 -10.87 1.25 1.38
N THR A 62 -11.47 2.07 2.25
CA THR A 62 -12.12 3.33 1.86
C THR A 62 -11.13 4.34 1.28
N GLU A 63 -9.92 4.43 1.83
CA GLU A 63 -8.87 5.31 1.29
C GLU A 63 -8.40 4.80 -0.08
N ALA A 64 -8.26 3.49 -0.27
CA ALA A 64 -7.92 2.91 -1.56
C ALA A 64 -8.96 3.29 -2.64
N ASP A 65 -10.25 3.16 -2.34
CA ASP A 65 -11.34 3.59 -3.23
C ASP A 65 -11.29 5.08 -3.54
N THR A 66 -10.97 5.90 -2.53
CA THR A 66 -10.87 7.36 -2.69
C THR A 66 -9.74 7.75 -3.63
N ILE A 67 -8.59 7.09 -3.53
CA ILE A 67 -7.42 7.32 -4.40
C ILE A 67 -7.76 6.95 -5.85
N GLU A 68 -8.40 5.80 -6.08
CA GLU A 68 -8.82 5.39 -7.42
C GLU A 68 -9.83 6.36 -8.03
N CYS A 69 -10.84 6.78 -7.26
CA CYS A 69 -11.80 7.80 -7.69
C CYS A 69 -11.12 9.11 -8.09
N ARG A 70 -10.22 9.63 -7.25
CA ARG A 70 -9.47 10.87 -7.53
C ARG A 70 -8.61 10.74 -8.78
N ALA A 71 -7.94 9.60 -8.98
CA ALA A 71 -7.13 9.35 -10.16
C ALA A 71 -7.98 9.38 -11.43
N ILE A 72 -9.16 8.75 -11.43
CA ILE A 72 -10.11 8.80 -12.56
C ILE A 72 -10.51 10.24 -12.86
N MET A 73 -10.87 11.02 -11.83
CA MET A 73 -11.27 12.42 -11.99
C MET A 73 -10.16 13.31 -12.58
N GLN A 74 -8.88 13.00 -12.29
CA GLN A 74 -7.72 13.75 -12.78
C GLN A 74 -7.24 13.33 -14.17
N THR A 75 -7.75 12.22 -14.71
CA THR A 75 -7.44 11.71 -16.06
C THR A 75 -8.52 12.01 -17.11
N ARG A 76 -9.53 12.82 -16.74
CA ARG A 76 -10.55 13.37 -17.65
C ARG A 76 -10.15 14.75 -18.14
#